data_AF-A0A936QKT2-F1
#
_entry.id   AF-A0A936QKT2-F1
#
_cell.length_a   1.000
_cell.length_b   1.000
_cell.length_c   1.000
_cell.angle_alpha   90.00
_cell.angle_beta   90.00
_cell.angle_gamma   90.00
#
_symmetry.space_group_name_H-M   'P 1'
#
loop_
_entity.id
_entity.type
_entity.pdbx_description
1 polymer ?
#
loop_
_entity_poly.entity_id
_entity_poly.type
_entity_poly.pdbx_seq_one_letter_code
_entity_poly.pdbx_strand_id
1 'polypeptide(L)'
;MNNPDSAVFYYHLCIPVALKIKRYDIYNNCLLSLGNLYLEDKKLDSAYYYGTTVFNNYRRDKNIGGLIDAAALLAGIYYSKGQTDSAYLYLKQSFQLKDSVYSAEKIYKIQNLGFNESLQKQKEEQSRKEAVLDYKSKMQIYSLIAGLTVLSFIIFILYRNNRQRKKANKKIEKAYEDLKSTQSLLIQSEKMASLGELTAGIAHEIQNPLNFVNNFSEVNAELIAEMKDEIDKGNIEEVKAIADDIEANEQKINHHGKRADAIVKGMLQHSRSSNGIKELTDLNALADEYLRLAYHGLRAKDKSFNATMKTDFDENIGNINVVPQDIGRVILNLITNAFYVADEKKKSGAENYEPTVSVSTKKLVDKVEIRVKDNGNGIPQKVMDKIFQPFFTTKPTGQGTGLGLSLSYDIVKAHGGELKVETKEGEGSEFVIVLPVV
;
A
#
# COMPACT_ATOMS: atom_id res chain seq x y z
N MET A 1 -93.59 -9.85 62.80
CA MET A 1 -93.18 -11.17 63.33
C MET A 1 -92.61 -10.97 64.75
N ASN A 2 -93.43 -10.51 65.68
CA ASN A 2 -93.07 -10.39 67.10
C ASN A 2 -94.21 -11.03 67.89
N ASN A 3 -94.30 -12.36 67.76
CA ASN A 3 -95.09 -13.14 68.69
C ASN A 3 -94.07 -13.79 69.64
N PRO A 4 -93.85 -13.27 70.86
CA PRO A 4 -92.82 -13.78 71.78
C PRO A 4 -92.98 -15.30 72.02
N ASP A 5 -94.21 -15.81 71.94
CA ASP A 5 -94.52 -17.24 72.00
C ASP A 5 -93.86 -18.06 70.88
N SER A 6 -93.62 -17.48 69.70
CA SER A 6 -92.93 -18.15 68.59
C SER A 6 -91.42 -18.25 68.81
N ALA A 7 -90.76 -17.22 69.37
CA ALA A 7 -89.32 -17.24 69.60
C ALA A 7 -88.93 -18.26 70.68
N VAL A 8 -89.70 -18.31 71.78
CA VAL A 8 -89.52 -19.29 72.85
C VAL A 8 -89.67 -20.71 72.31
N PHE A 9 -90.65 -20.97 71.45
CA PHE A 9 -90.85 -22.26 70.80
C PHE A 9 -89.62 -22.72 70.00
N TYR A 10 -89.05 -21.86 69.16
CA TYR A 10 -87.88 -22.22 68.35
C TYR A 10 -86.62 -22.44 69.19
N TYR A 11 -86.41 -21.69 70.28
CA TYR A 11 -85.27 -21.94 71.15
C TYR A 11 -85.42 -23.24 71.96
N HIS A 12 -86.64 -23.61 72.36
CA HIS A 12 -86.88 -24.94 72.96
C HIS A 12 -86.64 -26.09 71.97
N LEU A 13 -86.92 -25.90 70.67
CA LEU A 13 -86.53 -26.85 69.63
C LEU A 13 -85.02 -26.86 69.37
N CYS A 14 -84.33 -25.72 69.49
CA CYS A 14 -82.88 -25.61 69.32
C CYS A 14 -82.12 -26.46 70.34
N ILE A 15 -82.52 -26.41 71.62
CA ILE A 15 -81.78 -27.04 72.73
C ILE A 15 -81.48 -28.54 72.51
N PRO A 16 -82.48 -29.42 72.27
CA PRO A 16 -82.22 -30.85 72.10
C PRO A 16 -81.40 -31.14 70.85
N VAL A 17 -81.58 -30.33 69.78
CA VAL A 17 -80.78 -30.46 68.55
C VAL A 17 -79.32 -30.10 68.82
N ALA A 18 -79.06 -28.99 69.51
CA ALA A 18 -77.71 -28.54 69.86
C ALA A 18 -76.98 -29.56 70.74
N LEU A 19 -77.68 -30.18 71.70
CA LEU A 19 -77.14 -31.26 72.52
C LEU A 19 -76.86 -32.53 71.69
N LYS A 20 -77.75 -32.90 70.77
CA LYS A 20 -77.57 -34.07 69.90
C LYS A 20 -76.34 -33.95 69.00
N ILE A 21 -76.06 -32.76 68.50
CA ILE A 21 -74.86 -32.48 67.67
C ILE A 21 -73.63 -32.10 68.51
N LYS A 22 -73.72 -32.16 69.84
CA LYS A 22 -72.65 -31.80 70.79
C LYS A 22 -72.06 -30.39 70.58
N ARG A 23 -72.87 -29.45 70.06
CA ARG A 23 -72.50 -28.03 69.92
C ARG A 23 -72.91 -27.25 71.15
N TYR A 24 -72.06 -27.33 72.18
CA TYR A 24 -72.30 -26.67 73.47
C TYR A 24 -72.32 -25.14 73.39
N ASP A 25 -71.63 -24.56 72.41
CA ASP A 25 -71.66 -23.12 72.11
C ASP A 25 -73.07 -22.67 71.65
N ILE A 26 -73.68 -23.40 70.71
CA ILE A 26 -75.03 -23.12 70.23
C ILE A 26 -76.05 -23.38 71.34
N TYR A 27 -75.87 -24.47 72.08
CA TYR A 27 -76.70 -24.79 73.24
C TYR A 27 -76.71 -23.65 74.26
N ASN A 28 -75.53 -23.17 74.67
CA ASN A 28 -75.42 -22.07 75.63
C ASN A 28 -76.02 -20.77 75.07
N ASN A 29 -75.81 -20.45 73.79
CA ASN A 29 -76.44 -19.27 73.17
C ASN A 29 -77.97 -19.37 73.16
N CYS A 30 -78.53 -20.54 72.85
CA CYS A 30 -79.99 -20.76 72.90
C CYS A 30 -80.54 -20.60 74.34
N LEU A 31 -79.81 -21.06 75.37
CA LEU A 31 -80.19 -20.82 76.77
C LEU A 31 -80.10 -19.34 77.16
N LEU A 32 -79.05 -18.64 76.73
CA LEU A 32 -78.87 -17.22 76.99
C LEU A 32 -80.01 -16.40 76.38
N SER A 33 -80.38 -16.70 75.12
CA SER A 33 -81.51 -16.06 74.45
C SER A 33 -82.84 -16.33 75.16
N LEU A 34 -83.10 -17.58 75.59
CA LEU A 34 -84.29 -17.89 76.39
C LEU A 34 -84.31 -17.14 77.72
N GLY A 35 -83.17 -17.05 78.40
CA GLY A 35 -83.04 -16.30 79.64
C GLY A 35 -83.40 -14.82 79.48
N ASN A 36 -82.94 -14.18 78.40
CA ASN A 36 -83.32 -12.81 78.07
C ASN A 36 -84.81 -12.66 77.74
N LEU A 37 -85.37 -13.54 76.90
CA LEU A 37 -86.80 -13.50 76.56
C LEU A 37 -87.69 -13.67 77.80
N TYR A 38 -87.35 -14.61 78.69
CA TYR A 38 -88.10 -14.80 79.93
C TYR A 38 -87.96 -13.61 80.90
N LEU A 39 -86.83 -12.90 80.86
CA LEU A 39 -86.65 -11.67 81.63
C LEU A 39 -87.57 -10.55 81.09
N GLU A 40 -87.64 -10.39 79.77
CA GLU A 40 -88.52 -9.43 79.11
C GLU A 40 -90.01 -9.71 79.40
N ASP A 41 -90.42 -10.99 79.36
CA ASP A 41 -91.78 -11.45 79.71
C ASP A 41 -92.09 -11.40 81.22
N LYS A 42 -91.16 -10.92 82.06
CA LYS A 42 -91.24 -10.88 83.53
C LYS A 42 -91.44 -12.26 84.19
N LYS A 43 -91.09 -13.35 83.50
CA LYS A 43 -91.07 -14.72 84.04
C LYS A 43 -89.71 -14.98 84.72
N LEU A 44 -89.51 -14.33 85.86
CA LEU A 44 -88.20 -14.18 86.50
C LEU A 44 -87.55 -15.50 86.95
N ASP A 45 -88.32 -16.53 87.29
CA ASP A 45 -87.75 -17.82 87.72
C ASP A 45 -87.21 -18.64 86.55
N SER A 46 -87.90 -18.62 85.40
CA SER A 46 -87.39 -19.22 84.17
C SER A 46 -86.16 -18.46 83.68
N ALA A 47 -86.20 -17.13 83.68
CA ALA A 47 -85.04 -16.31 83.32
C ALA A 47 -83.83 -16.62 84.21
N TYR A 48 -84.05 -16.73 85.52
CA TYR A 48 -83.01 -17.08 86.49
C TYR A 48 -82.41 -18.45 86.22
N TYR A 49 -83.23 -19.48 86.02
CA TYR A 49 -82.75 -20.84 85.74
C TYR A 49 -81.84 -20.88 84.50
N TYR A 50 -82.27 -20.29 83.39
CA TYR A 50 -81.48 -20.26 82.15
C TYR A 50 -80.23 -19.40 82.29
N GLY A 51 -80.34 -18.23 82.94
CA GLY A 51 -79.22 -17.32 83.20
C GLY A 51 -78.13 -17.95 84.07
N THR A 52 -78.49 -18.64 85.17
CA THR A 52 -77.50 -19.31 86.02
C THR A 52 -76.88 -20.53 85.34
N THR A 53 -77.67 -21.26 84.56
CA THR A 53 -77.18 -22.43 83.82
C THR A 53 -76.14 -22.00 82.80
N VAL A 54 -76.43 -20.97 82.00
CA VAL A 54 -75.52 -20.51 80.96
C VAL A 54 -74.28 -19.83 81.54
N PHE A 55 -74.41 -19.08 82.63
CA PHE A 55 -73.27 -18.49 83.33
C PHE A 55 -72.28 -19.55 83.82
N ASN A 56 -72.79 -20.61 84.45
CA ASN A 56 -71.94 -21.71 84.93
C ASN A 56 -71.30 -22.51 83.79
N ASN A 57 -72.02 -22.71 82.69
CA ASN A 57 -71.46 -23.36 81.51
C ASN A 57 -70.31 -22.52 80.91
N TYR A 58 -70.50 -21.22 80.69
CA TYR A 58 -69.42 -20.36 80.18
C TYR A 58 -68.26 -20.23 81.16
N ARG A 59 -68.52 -20.27 82.48
CA ARG A 59 -67.46 -20.30 83.50
C ARG A 59 -66.63 -21.57 83.42
N ARG A 60 -67.27 -22.73 83.29
CA ARG A 60 -66.60 -24.03 83.15
C ARG A 60 -65.78 -24.09 81.86
N ASP A 61 -66.35 -23.57 80.78
CA ASP A 61 -65.74 -23.61 79.44
C ASP A 61 -64.69 -22.49 79.25
N LYS A 62 -64.44 -21.66 80.29
CA LYS A 62 -63.55 -20.49 80.27
C LYS A 62 -63.83 -19.54 79.10
N ASN A 63 -65.09 -19.46 78.66
CA ASN A 63 -65.50 -18.58 77.57
C ASN A 63 -65.75 -17.18 78.11
N ILE A 64 -64.74 -16.31 78.00
CA ILE A 64 -64.78 -14.93 78.52
C ILE A 64 -65.90 -14.13 77.84
N GLY A 65 -66.13 -14.29 76.53
CA GLY A 65 -67.19 -13.61 75.81
C GLY A 65 -68.59 -13.98 76.32
N GLY A 66 -68.87 -15.28 76.41
CA GLY A 66 -70.16 -15.75 76.95
C GLY A 66 -70.35 -15.41 78.44
N LEU A 67 -69.28 -15.38 79.23
CA LEU A 67 -69.31 -14.95 80.63
C LEU A 67 -69.74 -13.48 80.78
N ILE A 68 -69.27 -12.59 79.89
CA ILE A 68 -69.67 -11.17 79.88
C ILE A 68 -71.18 -11.07 79.67
N ASP A 69 -71.72 -11.78 78.69
CA ASP A 69 -73.13 -11.72 78.32
C ASP A 69 -74.04 -12.38 79.37
N ALA A 70 -73.64 -13.53 79.90
CA ALA A 70 -74.38 -14.23 80.95
C ALA A 70 -74.38 -13.46 82.28
N ALA A 71 -73.28 -12.79 82.63
CA ALA A 71 -73.23 -11.91 83.78
C ALA A 71 -74.18 -10.71 83.61
N ALA A 72 -74.24 -10.12 82.42
CA ALA A 72 -75.17 -9.03 82.12
C ALA A 72 -76.64 -9.47 82.25
N LEU A 73 -76.98 -10.67 81.76
CA LEU A 73 -78.31 -11.25 81.93
C LEU A 73 -78.67 -11.45 83.41
N LEU A 74 -77.78 -12.07 84.20
CA LEU A 74 -78.01 -12.26 85.64
C LEU A 74 -78.18 -10.93 86.38
N ALA A 75 -77.40 -9.91 86.01
CA ALA A 75 -77.56 -8.56 86.55
C ALA A 75 -78.98 -8.02 86.30
N GLY A 76 -79.49 -8.16 85.06
CA GLY A 76 -80.84 -7.77 84.70
C GLY A 76 -81.93 -8.53 85.45
N ILE A 77 -81.75 -9.84 85.66
CA ILE A 77 -82.69 -10.69 86.41
C ILE A 77 -82.77 -10.27 87.88
N TYR A 78 -81.62 -10.09 88.53
CA TYR A 78 -81.58 -9.68 89.94
C TYR A 78 -82.14 -8.27 90.15
N TYR A 79 -81.91 -7.36 89.20
CA TYR A 79 -82.51 -6.03 89.22
C TYR A 79 -84.04 -6.11 89.19
N SER A 80 -84.60 -6.91 88.28
CA SER A 80 -86.06 -7.09 88.16
C SER A 80 -86.70 -7.79 89.37
N LYS A 81 -85.93 -8.56 90.17
CA LYS A 81 -86.38 -9.15 91.45
C LYS A 81 -86.30 -8.17 92.64
N GLY A 82 -85.80 -6.95 92.44
CA GLY A 82 -85.58 -5.97 93.51
C GLY A 82 -84.33 -6.24 94.36
N GLN A 83 -83.42 -7.11 93.90
CA GLN A 83 -82.17 -7.48 94.59
C GLN A 83 -80.98 -6.71 94.00
N THR A 84 -80.79 -5.45 94.44
CA THR A 84 -79.82 -4.51 93.85
C THR A 84 -78.36 -4.92 94.04
N ASP A 85 -77.99 -5.53 95.16
CA ASP A 85 -76.59 -5.89 95.44
C ASP A 85 -76.09 -6.97 94.49
N SER A 86 -76.90 -8.00 94.28
CA SER A 86 -76.61 -9.08 93.32
C SER A 86 -76.56 -8.54 91.90
N ALA A 87 -77.47 -7.63 91.53
CA ALA A 87 -77.46 -7.00 90.22
C ALA A 87 -76.15 -6.25 89.95
N TYR A 88 -75.69 -5.46 90.91
CA TYR A 88 -74.44 -4.71 90.82
C TYR A 88 -73.21 -5.64 90.73
N LEU A 89 -73.18 -6.72 91.51
CA LEU A 89 -72.08 -7.68 91.50
C LEU A 89 -71.87 -8.26 90.09
N TYR A 90 -72.93 -8.77 89.47
CA TYR A 90 -72.85 -9.38 88.14
C TYR A 90 -72.57 -8.35 87.04
N LEU A 91 -73.07 -7.11 87.18
CA LEU A 91 -72.76 -6.02 86.26
C LEU A 91 -71.26 -5.66 86.32
N LYS A 92 -70.70 -5.51 87.53
CA LYS A 92 -69.28 -5.21 87.72
C LYS A 92 -68.37 -6.29 87.11
N GLN A 93 -68.75 -7.56 87.25
CA GLN A 93 -68.00 -8.67 86.69
C GLN A 93 -68.00 -8.65 85.15
N SER A 94 -69.12 -8.32 84.52
CA SER A 94 -69.23 -8.19 83.06
C SER A 94 -68.28 -7.12 82.51
N PHE A 95 -68.22 -5.94 83.15
CA PHE A 95 -67.33 -4.85 82.73
C PHE A 95 -65.84 -5.21 82.83
N GLN A 96 -65.40 -5.81 83.94
CA GLN A 96 -64.00 -6.17 84.14
C GLN A 96 -63.49 -7.19 83.10
N LEU A 97 -64.34 -8.15 82.74
CA LEU A 97 -64.00 -9.15 81.72
C LEU A 97 -63.91 -8.52 80.32
N LYS A 98 -64.74 -7.52 80.02
CA LYS A 98 -64.77 -6.84 78.72
C LYS A 98 -63.48 -6.05 78.44
N ASP A 99 -62.94 -5.32 79.41
CA ASP A 99 -61.74 -4.49 79.21
C ASP A 99 -60.48 -5.30 78.88
N SER A 100 -60.33 -6.49 79.47
CA SER A 100 -59.15 -7.34 79.26
C SER A 100 -59.01 -7.81 77.80
N VAL A 101 -60.12 -8.15 77.14
CA VAL A 101 -60.11 -8.76 75.79
C VAL A 101 -59.72 -7.73 74.72
N TYR A 102 -60.25 -6.50 74.80
CA TYR A 102 -60.01 -5.45 73.82
C TYR A 102 -58.53 -4.99 73.77
N SER A 103 -57.81 -5.07 74.89
CA SER A 103 -56.40 -4.64 74.96
C SER A 103 -55.43 -5.55 74.20
N ALA A 104 -55.63 -6.87 74.25
CA ALA A 104 -54.75 -7.85 73.63
C ALA A 104 -54.85 -7.86 72.08
N GLU A 105 -56.07 -7.74 71.55
CA GLU A 105 -56.31 -7.71 70.10
C GLU A 105 -55.61 -6.51 69.43
N LYS A 106 -55.61 -5.36 70.12
CA LYS A 106 -54.98 -4.13 69.63
C LYS A 106 -53.46 -4.28 69.48
N ILE A 107 -52.80 -4.95 70.42
CA ILE A 107 -51.34 -5.17 70.40
C ILE A 107 -50.95 -6.07 69.23
N TYR A 108 -51.67 -7.18 69.04
CA TYR A 108 -51.44 -8.12 67.93
C TYR A 108 -51.55 -7.42 66.57
N LYS A 109 -52.56 -6.55 66.40
CA LYS A 109 -52.76 -5.78 65.17
C LYS A 109 -51.60 -4.83 64.88
N ILE A 110 -51.03 -4.18 65.89
CA ILE A 110 -49.87 -3.28 65.74
C ILE A 110 -48.62 -4.04 65.31
N GLN A 111 -48.34 -5.20 65.90
CA GLN A 111 -47.18 -6.02 65.53
C GLN A 111 -47.25 -6.49 64.08
N ASN A 112 -48.42 -6.97 63.63
CA ASN A 112 -48.62 -7.38 62.25
C ASN A 112 -48.45 -6.23 61.25
N LEU A 113 -48.91 -5.03 61.59
CA LEU A 113 -48.70 -3.84 60.75
C LEU A 113 -47.20 -3.51 60.60
N GLY A 114 -46.44 -3.50 61.70
CA GLY A 114 -45.00 -3.22 61.66
C GLY A 114 -44.20 -4.28 60.90
N PHE A 115 -44.56 -5.55 61.04
CA PHE A 115 -43.96 -6.64 60.27
C PHE A 115 -44.24 -6.50 58.76
N ASN A 116 -45.49 -6.24 58.39
CA ASN A 116 -45.89 -6.05 56.99
C ASN A 116 -45.20 -4.85 56.36
N GLU A 117 -45.08 -3.72 57.08
CA GLU A 117 -44.37 -2.53 56.59
C GLU A 117 -42.88 -2.83 56.37
N SER A 118 -42.25 -3.59 57.27
CA SER A 118 -40.84 -3.98 57.14
C SER A 118 -40.62 -4.89 55.93
N LEU A 119 -41.51 -5.86 55.70
CA LEU A 119 -41.48 -6.73 54.53
C LEU A 119 -41.68 -5.94 53.23
N GLN A 120 -42.58 -4.95 53.23
CA GLN A 120 -42.79 -4.08 52.08
C GLN A 120 -41.55 -3.26 51.76
N LYS A 121 -40.92 -2.63 52.76
CA LYS A 121 -39.67 -1.87 52.57
C LYS A 121 -38.56 -2.75 51.98
N GLN A 122 -38.42 -3.98 52.45
CA GLN A 122 -37.42 -4.91 51.93
C GLN A 122 -37.68 -5.29 50.46
N LYS A 123 -38.94 -5.53 50.09
CA LYS A 123 -39.33 -5.77 48.69
C LYS A 123 -39.05 -4.55 47.81
N GLU A 124 -39.38 -3.35 48.28
CA GLU A 124 -39.10 -2.11 47.55
C GLU A 124 -37.60 -1.88 47.35
N GLU A 125 -36.78 -2.16 48.36
CA GLU A 125 -35.32 -2.06 48.25
C GLU A 125 -34.76 -3.07 47.25
N GLN A 126 -35.27 -4.31 47.26
CA GLN A 126 -34.87 -5.33 46.28
C GLN A 126 -35.28 -4.95 44.86
N SER A 127 -36.51 -4.49 44.64
CA SER A 127 -36.97 -4.03 43.33
C SER A 127 -36.16 -2.83 42.82
N ARG A 128 -35.74 -1.92 43.71
CA ARG A 128 -34.83 -0.83 43.35
C ARG A 128 -33.46 -1.34 42.91
N LYS A 129 -32.88 -2.31 43.63
CA LYS A 129 -31.59 -2.93 43.25
C LYS A 129 -31.67 -3.62 41.88
N GLU A 130 -32.75 -4.36 41.63
CA GLU A 130 -33.00 -5.01 40.34
C GLU A 130 -33.16 -3.98 39.21
N ALA A 131 -33.90 -2.89 39.43
CA ALA A 131 -34.05 -1.82 38.45
C ALA A 131 -32.73 -1.12 38.11
N VAL A 132 -31.87 -0.88 39.11
CA VAL A 132 -30.53 -0.30 38.89
C VAL A 132 -29.64 -1.26 38.10
N LEU A 133 -29.69 -2.56 38.38
CA LEU A 133 -28.94 -3.58 37.63
C LEU A 133 -29.43 -3.68 36.19
N ASP A 134 -30.74 -3.69 35.94
CA ASP A 134 -31.33 -3.70 34.60
C ASP A 134 -30.93 -2.43 33.81
N TYR A 135 -31.01 -1.25 34.45
CA TYR A 135 -30.56 -0.01 33.84
C TYR A 135 -29.07 -0.05 33.46
N LYS A 136 -28.21 -0.55 34.36
CA LYS A 136 -26.78 -0.70 34.10
C LYS A 136 -26.51 -1.69 32.95
N SER A 137 -27.24 -2.81 32.91
CA SER A 137 -27.15 -3.81 31.84
C SER A 137 -27.56 -3.23 30.48
N LYS A 138 -28.69 -2.52 30.41
CA LYS A 138 -29.13 -1.82 29.20
C LYS A 138 -28.12 -0.80 28.70
N MET A 139 -27.56 0.00 29.61
CA MET A 139 -26.48 0.95 29.28
C MET A 139 -25.25 0.25 28.70
N GLN A 140 -24.83 -0.87 29.29
CA GLN A 140 -23.71 -1.67 28.76
C GLN A 140 -24.01 -2.20 27.36
N ILE A 141 -25.20 -2.76 27.13
CA ILE A 141 -25.62 -3.27 25.81
C ILE A 141 -25.62 -2.15 24.77
N TYR A 142 -26.21 -0.98 25.08
CA TYR A 142 -26.22 0.14 24.16
C TYR A 142 -24.82 0.67 23.87
N SER A 143 -23.93 0.72 24.87
CA SER A 143 -22.53 1.11 24.67
C SER A 143 -21.77 0.14 23.76
N LEU A 144 -22.01 -1.17 23.89
CA LEU A 144 -21.41 -2.20 23.03
C LEU A 144 -21.94 -2.12 21.59
N ILE A 145 -23.25 -1.91 21.42
CA ILE A 145 -23.85 -1.72 20.10
C ILE A 145 -23.28 -0.47 19.43
N ALA A 146 -23.17 0.64 20.14
CA ALA A 146 -22.57 1.87 19.63
C ALA A 146 -21.08 1.67 19.26
N GLY A 147 -20.32 0.92 20.06
CA GLY A 147 -18.94 0.57 19.74
C GLY A 147 -18.84 -0.29 18.46
N LEU A 148 -19.72 -1.29 18.34
CA LEU A 148 -19.77 -2.18 17.16
C LEU A 148 -20.16 -1.42 15.88
N THR A 149 -21.10 -0.49 15.94
CA THR A 149 -21.50 0.29 14.75
C THR A 149 -20.35 1.18 14.26
N VAL A 150 -19.63 1.84 15.18
CA VAL A 150 -18.44 2.63 14.85
C VAL A 150 -17.34 1.75 14.25
N LEU A 151 -17.07 0.58 14.85
CA LEU A 151 -16.08 -0.36 14.34
C LEU A 151 -16.44 -0.84 12.93
N SER A 152 -17.71 -1.20 12.71
CA SER A 152 -18.20 -1.67 11.41
C SER A 152 -18.10 -0.57 10.35
N PHE A 153 -18.33 0.70 10.73
CA PHE A 153 -18.16 1.84 9.84
C PHE A 153 -16.68 2.08 9.47
N ILE A 154 -15.76 1.97 10.43
CA ILE A 154 -14.32 2.06 10.18
C ILE A 154 -13.86 0.94 9.23
N ILE A 155 -14.29 -0.30 9.47
CA ILE A 155 -13.97 -1.45 8.61
C ILE A 155 -14.48 -1.20 7.18
N PHE A 156 -15.69 -0.66 7.03
CA PHE A 156 -16.25 -0.33 5.73
C PHE A 156 -15.43 0.74 4.98
N ILE A 157 -15.01 1.81 5.67
CA ILE A 157 -14.15 2.85 5.09
C ILE A 157 -12.80 2.26 4.68
N LEU A 158 -12.16 1.48 5.54
CA LEU A 158 -10.87 0.84 5.24
C LEU A 158 -10.99 -0.10 4.04
N TYR A 159 -12.05 -0.91 3.98
CA TYR A 159 -12.32 -1.79 2.85
C TYR A 159 -12.51 -1.01 1.54
N ARG A 160 -13.31 0.06 1.56
CA ARG A 160 -13.54 0.91 0.39
C ARG A 160 -12.24 1.58 -0.08
N ASN A 161 -11.46 2.13 0.85
CA ASN A 161 -10.21 2.80 0.54
C ASN A 161 -9.16 1.82 -0.03
N ASN A 162 -9.02 0.63 0.58
CA ASN A 162 -8.13 -0.41 0.08
C ASN A 162 -8.54 -0.90 -1.32
N ARG A 163 -9.84 -1.06 -1.58
CA ARG A 163 -10.35 -1.40 -2.92
C ARG A 163 -10.07 -0.30 -3.95
N GLN A 164 -10.19 0.97 -3.58
CA GLN A 164 -9.82 2.09 -4.45
C GLN A 164 -8.32 2.12 -4.73
N ARG A 165 -7.47 1.98 -3.70
CA ARG A 165 -6.02 1.87 -3.85
C ARG A 165 -5.62 0.73 -4.78
N LYS A 166 -6.22 -0.45 -4.64
CA LYS A 166 -5.94 -1.60 -5.52
C LYS A 166 -6.32 -1.32 -6.98
N LYS A 167 -7.42 -0.62 -7.23
CA LYS A 167 -7.80 -0.18 -8.59
C LYS A 167 -6.85 0.89 -9.14
N ALA A 168 -6.45 1.86 -8.32
CA ALA A 168 -5.49 2.89 -8.71
C ALA A 168 -4.13 2.28 -9.06
N ASN A 169 -3.60 1.39 -8.22
CA ASN A 169 -2.34 0.69 -8.46
C ASN A 169 -2.37 -0.10 -9.77
N LYS A 170 -3.45 -0.85 -10.05
CA LYS A 170 -3.60 -1.56 -11.33
C LYS A 170 -3.60 -0.63 -12.54
N LYS A 171 -4.21 0.56 -12.43
CA LYS A 171 -4.19 1.56 -13.51
C LYS A 171 -2.80 2.14 -13.71
N ILE A 172 -2.09 2.43 -12.62
CA ILE A 172 -0.72 2.95 -12.66
C ILE A 172 0.23 1.92 -13.28
N GLU A 173 0.14 0.66 -12.85
CA GLU A 173 0.95 -0.44 -13.39
C GLU A 173 0.73 -0.60 -14.89
N LYS A 174 -0.53 -0.61 -15.34
CA LYS A 174 -0.85 -0.64 -16.77
C LYS A 174 -0.31 0.58 -17.51
N ALA A 175 -0.52 1.79 -16.99
CA ALA A 175 -0.01 3.01 -17.61
C ALA A 175 1.52 3.03 -17.69
N TYR A 176 2.20 2.44 -16.70
CA TYR A 176 3.65 2.30 -16.69
C TYR A 176 4.15 1.30 -17.74
N GLU A 177 3.48 0.15 -17.86
CA GLU A 177 3.77 -0.83 -18.94
C GLU A 177 3.52 -0.22 -20.33
N ASP A 178 2.40 0.47 -20.51
CA ASP A 178 2.05 1.15 -21.77
C ASP A 178 3.10 2.23 -22.10
N LEU A 179 3.51 3.03 -21.11
CA LEU A 179 4.55 4.04 -21.28
C LEU A 179 5.89 3.42 -21.66
N LYS A 180 6.31 2.37 -20.97
CA LYS A 180 7.56 1.65 -21.24
C LYS A 180 7.57 1.04 -22.65
N SER A 181 6.46 0.44 -23.07
CA SER A 181 6.34 -0.14 -24.42
C SER A 181 6.36 0.95 -25.50
N THR A 182 5.64 2.06 -25.28
CA THR A 182 5.62 3.22 -26.19
C THR A 182 7.00 3.84 -26.31
N GLN A 183 7.72 3.99 -25.20
CA GLN A 183 9.09 4.51 -25.21
C GLN A 183 10.04 3.60 -25.98
N SER A 184 9.93 2.28 -25.80
CA SER A 184 10.72 1.31 -26.57
C SER A 184 10.40 1.39 -28.07
N LEU A 185 9.12 1.53 -28.43
CA LEU A 185 8.68 1.68 -29.81
C LEU A 185 9.18 2.98 -30.43
N LEU A 186 9.15 4.10 -29.68
CA LEU A 186 9.69 5.38 -30.12
C LEU A 186 11.21 5.31 -30.36
N ILE A 187 11.97 4.73 -29.43
CA ILE A 187 13.41 4.52 -29.60
C ILE A 187 13.68 3.67 -30.85
N GLN A 188 12.88 2.61 -31.07
CA GLN A 188 13.03 1.77 -32.26
C GLN A 188 12.66 2.54 -33.55
N SER A 189 11.61 3.34 -33.53
CA SER A 189 11.21 4.19 -34.66
C SER A 189 12.24 5.26 -34.98
N GLU A 190 12.84 5.88 -33.96
CA GLU A 190 13.90 6.88 -34.11
C GLU A 190 15.17 6.24 -34.66
N LYS A 191 15.54 5.05 -34.17
CA LYS A 191 16.63 4.24 -34.77
C LYS A 191 16.35 3.89 -36.22
N MET A 192 15.11 3.50 -36.57
CA MET A 192 14.74 3.18 -37.95
C MET A 192 14.75 4.42 -38.85
N ALA A 193 14.30 5.57 -38.35
CA ALA A 193 14.32 6.83 -39.08
C ALA A 193 15.77 7.31 -39.31
N SER A 194 16.60 7.30 -38.27
CA SER A 194 18.03 7.60 -38.33
C SER A 194 18.77 6.64 -39.27
N LEU A 195 18.47 5.34 -39.18
CA LEU A 195 19.01 4.34 -40.11
C LEU A 195 18.56 4.60 -41.54
N GLY A 196 17.30 5.01 -41.76
CA GLY A 196 16.77 5.36 -43.08
C GLY A 196 17.45 6.58 -43.70
N GLU A 197 17.63 7.64 -42.92
CA GLU A 197 18.36 8.85 -43.33
C GLU A 197 19.83 8.55 -43.64
N LEU A 198 20.50 7.79 -42.76
CA LEU A 198 21.86 7.30 -42.99
C LEU A 198 21.95 6.39 -44.22
N THR A 199 20.99 5.47 -44.41
CA THR A 199 21.01 4.54 -45.55
C THR A 199 20.85 5.27 -46.88
N ALA A 200 19.97 6.28 -46.94
CA ALA A 200 19.80 7.12 -48.12
C ALA A 200 21.07 7.95 -48.41
N GLY A 201 21.66 8.55 -47.37
CA GLY A 201 22.93 9.28 -47.47
C GLY A 201 24.09 8.38 -47.92
N ILE A 202 24.22 7.19 -47.33
CA ILE A 202 25.23 6.19 -47.68
C ILE A 202 25.06 5.71 -49.12
N ALA A 203 23.84 5.40 -49.54
CA ALA A 203 23.57 4.97 -50.91
C ALA A 203 24.05 6.03 -51.91
N HIS A 204 23.73 7.30 -51.65
CA HIS A 204 24.19 8.42 -52.47
C HIS A 204 25.72 8.59 -52.42
N GLU A 205 26.33 8.46 -51.24
CA GLU A 205 27.78 8.53 -51.07
C GLU A 205 28.56 7.37 -51.70
N ILE A 206 27.95 6.18 -51.82
CA ILE A 206 28.50 5.02 -52.54
C ILE A 206 28.31 5.18 -54.06
N GLN A 207 27.15 5.69 -54.49
CA GLN A 207 26.89 5.94 -55.92
C GLN A 207 27.91 6.90 -56.52
N ASN A 208 28.31 7.93 -55.78
CA ASN A 208 29.28 8.91 -56.25
C ASN A 208 30.60 8.28 -56.75
N PRO A 209 31.39 7.54 -55.94
CA PRO A 209 32.58 6.86 -56.43
C PRO A 209 32.31 5.80 -57.49
N LEU A 210 31.18 5.08 -57.43
CA LEU A 210 30.84 4.10 -58.47
C LEU A 210 30.62 4.74 -59.84
N ASN A 211 29.99 5.92 -59.89
CA ASN A 211 29.83 6.66 -61.15
C ASN A 211 31.18 7.06 -61.73
N PHE A 212 32.15 7.48 -60.91
CA PHE A 212 33.50 7.76 -61.39
C PHE A 212 34.20 6.50 -61.91
N VAL A 213 34.06 5.37 -61.20
CA VAL A 213 34.61 4.07 -61.66
C VAL A 213 34.06 3.70 -63.03
N ASN A 214 32.73 3.79 -63.21
CA ASN A 214 32.09 3.46 -64.49
C ASN A 214 32.52 4.41 -65.61
N ASN A 215 32.46 5.73 -65.38
CA ASN A 215 32.79 6.71 -66.42
C ASN A 215 34.25 6.57 -66.88
N PHE A 216 35.23 6.46 -65.98
CA PHE A 216 36.63 6.30 -66.38
C PHE A 216 36.88 4.93 -67.03
N SER A 217 36.15 3.89 -66.64
CA SER A 217 36.24 2.59 -67.30
C SER A 217 35.68 2.62 -68.72
N GLU A 218 34.60 3.36 -68.96
CA GLU A 218 34.02 3.56 -70.30
C GLU A 218 34.96 4.38 -71.19
N VAL A 219 35.51 5.48 -70.68
CA VAL A 219 36.50 6.30 -71.40
C VAL A 219 37.75 5.48 -71.73
N ASN A 220 38.23 4.64 -70.80
CA ASN A 220 39.36 3.74 -71.09
C ASN A 220 39.04 2.75 -72.21
N ALA A 221 37.80 2.25 -72.32
CA ALA A 221 37.42 1.37 -73.42
C ALA A 221 37.50 2.08 -74.78
N GLU A 222 37.08 3.35 -74.84
CA GLU A 222 37.20 4.19 -76.05
C GLU A 222 38.67 4.50 -76.38
N LEU A 223 39.46 4.93 -75.40
CA LEU A 223 40.89 5.21 -75.57
C LEU A 223 41.67 3.96 -76.01
N ILE A 224 41.33 2.77 -75.49
CA ILE A 224 41.97 1.52 -75.94
C ILE A 224 41.63 1.21 -77.40
N ALA A 225 40.43 1.56 -77.87
CA ALA A 225 40.07 1.39 -79.28
C ALA A 225 40.86 2.37 -80.16
N GLU A 226 40.91 3.65 -79.78
CA GLU A 226 41.68 4.68 -80.48
C GLU A 226 43.19 4.36 -80.51
N MET A 227 43.73 3.88 -79.38
CA MET A 227 45.12 3.43 -79.29
C MET A 227 45.44 2.31 -80.28
N LYS A 228 44.52 1.36 -80.50
CA LYS A 228 44.70 0.29 -81.50
C LYS A 228 44.73 0.83 -82.92
N ASP A 229 43.85 1.77 -83.24
CA ASP A 229 43.82 2.41 -84.57
C ASP A 229 45.10 3.21 -84.84
N GLU A 230 45.64 3.90 -83.83
CA GLU A 230 46.91 4.64 -83.96
C GLU A 230 48.14 3.73 -84.02
N ILE A 231 48.10 2.56 -83.37
CA ILE A 231 49.11 1.50 -83.55
C ILE A 231 49.13 1.05 -85.02
N ASP A 232 47.98 0.78 -85.63
CA ASP A 232 47.88 0.34 -87.03
C ASP A 232 48.36 1.42 -88.02
N LYS A 233 48.23 2.70 -87.67
CA LYS A 233 48.75 3.84 -88.44
C LYS A 233 50.25 4.10 -88.23
N GLY A 234 50.87 3.50 -87.21
CA GLY A 234 52.28 3.71 -86.86
C GLY A 234 52.57 5.01 -86.12
N ASN A 235 51.55 5.69 -85.56
CA ASN A 235 51.68 6.95 -84.85
C ASN A 235 52.07 6.73 -83.38
N ILE A 236 53.31 6.31 -83.15
CA ILE A 236 53.81 5.91 -81.81
C ILE A 236 53.74 7.03 -80.76
N GLU A 237 53.80 8.30 -81.17
CA GLU A 237 53.70 9.43 -80.24
C GLU A 237 52.27 9.55 -79.65
N GLU A 238 51.25 9.43 -80.48
CA GLU A 238 49.84 9.44 -80.06
C GLU A 238 49.49 8.22 -79.20
N VAL A 239 50.00 7.04 -79.59
CA VAL A 239 49.84 5.81 -78.80
C VAL A 239 50.36 5.98 -77.37
N LYS A 240 51.49 6.67 -77.18
CA LYS A 240 52.03 6.95 -75.85
C LYS A 240 51.17 7.94 -75.07
N ALA A 241 50.69 8.99 -75.73
CA ALA A 241 49.80 9.98 -75.10
C ALA A 241 48.50 9.31 -74.60
N ILE A 242 47.88 8.48 -75.42
CA ILE A 242 46.67 7.72 -75.05
C ILE A 242 46.96 6.73 -73.92
N ALA A 243 48.13 6.07 -73.93
CA ALA A 243 48.53 5.17 -72.85
C ALA A 243 48.69 5.91 -71.50
N ASP A 244 49.25 7.12 -71.51
CA ASP A 244 49.38 7.96 -70.31
C ASP A 244 47.99 8.39 -69.79
N ASP A 245 47.03 8.70 -70.67
CA ASP A 245 45.65 9.02 -70.30
C ASP A 245 44.91 7.81 -69.69
N ILE A 246 45.10 6.61 -70.26
CA ILE A 246 44.58 5.36 -69.71
C ILE A 246 45.15 5.11 -68.31
N GLU A 247 46.46 5.32 -68.11
CA GLU A 247 47.11 5.17 -66.80
C GLU A 247 46.52 6.17 -65.78
N ALA A 248 46.35 7.43 -66.17
CA ALA A 248 45.75 8.46 -65.33
C ALA A 248 44.30 8.10 -64.93
N ASN A 249 43.51 7.55 -65.85
CA ASN A 249 42.16 7.09 -65.58
C ASN A 249 42.13 5.86 -64.66
N GLU A 250 43.04 4.89 -64.85
CA GLU A 250 43.18 3.73 -63.94
C GLU A 250 43.49 4.14 -62.50
N GLN A 251 44.35 5.15 -62.32
CA GLN A 251 44.62 5.71 -60.99
C GLN A 251 43.36 6.29 -60.35
N LYS A 252 42.52 6.98 -61.12
CA LYS A 252 41.23 7.52 -60.65
C LYS A 252 40.23 6.41 -60.32
N ILE A 253 40.11 5.38 -61.17
CA ILE A 253 39.26 4.21 -60.91
C ILE A 253 39.64 3.56 -59.59
N ASN A 254 40.94 3.30 -59.38
CA ASN A 254 41.44 2.69 -58.15
C ASN A 254 41.13 3.54 -56.91
N HIS A 255 41.34 4.86 -57.02
CA HIS A 255 41.05 5.83 -55.96
C HIS A 255 39.58 5.86 -55.55
N HIS A 256 38.68 5.94 -56.52
CA HIS A 256 37.23 5.95 -56.27
C HIS A 256 36.73 4.57 -55.80
N GLY A 257 37.27 3.47 -56.33
CA GLY A 257 36.97 2.11 -55.86
C GLY A 257 37.35 1.91 -54.39
N LYS A 258 38.54 2.35 -53.98
CA LYS A 258 38.97 2.33 -52.56
C LYS A 258 38.06 3.18 -51.67
N ARG A 259 37.56 4.31 -52.16
CA ARG A 259 36.58 5.13 -51.43
C ARG A 259 35.28 4.36 -51.20
N ALA A 260 34.74 3.71 -52.23
CA ALA A 260 33.53 2.91 -52.12
C ALA A 260 33.71 1.77 -51.10
N ASP A 261 34.82 1.03 -51.16
CA ASP A 261 35.17 -0.02 -50.19
C ASP A 261 35.26 0.51 -48.76
N ALA A 262 35.88 1.68 -48.56
CA ALA A 262 35.99 2.32 -47.26
C ALA A 262 34.59 2.69 -46.69
N ILE A 263 33.69 3.23 -47.52
CA ILE A 263 32.32 3.56 -47.11
C ILE A 263 31.57 2.29 -46.67
N VAL A 264 31.64 1.21 -47.45
CA VAL A 264 31.00 -0.08 -47.12
C VAL A 264 31.56 -0.68 -45.83
N LYS A 265 32.88 -0.65 -45.63
CA LYS A 265 33.51 -1.10 -44.38
C LYS A 265 33.07 -0.26 -43.19
N GLY A 266 32.98 1.05 -43.34
CA GLY A 266 32.48 1.95 -42.31
C GLY A 266 31.01 1.67 -41.95
N MET A 267 30.16 1.44 -42.94
CA MET A 267 28.76 1.04 -42.75
C MET A 267 28.65 -0.30 -41.99
N LEU A 268 29.44 -1.31 -42.38
CA LEU A 268 29.45 -2.61 -41.71
C LEU A 268 29.92 -2.51 -40.26
N GLN A 269 30.86 -1.61 -39.96
CA GLN A 269 31.24 -1.32 -38.58
C GLN A 269 30.08 -0.69 -37.80
N HIS A 270 29.36 0.27 -38.38
CA HIS A 270 28.19 0.88 -37.72
C HIS A 270 27.02 -0.11 -37.53
N SER A 271 26.88 -1.09 -38.43
CA SER A 271 25.83 -2.12 -38.39
C SER A 271 26.12 -3.29 -37.43
N ARG A 272 27.37 -3.50 -37.01
CA ARG A 272 27.71 -4.56 -36.05
C ARG A 272 27.05 -4.28 -34.69
N SER A 273 26.00 -5.03 -34.41
CA SER A 273 25.33 -5.11 -33.12
C SER A 273 26.36 -5.48 -32.05
N SER A 274 26.63 -4.56 -31.11
CA SER A 274 27.17 -4.97 -29.81
C SER A 274 26.05 -5.69 -29.07
N ASN A 275 26.37 -6.73 -28.29
CA ASN A 275 25.36 -7.44 -27.50
C ASN A 275 24.70 -6.51 -26.46
N GLY A 276 25.20 -5.28 -26.28
CA GLY A 276 24.65 -4.26 -25.39
C GLY A 276 24.74 -4.60 -23.90
N ILE A 277 25.40 -5.71 -23.56
CA ILE A 277 25.55 -6.18 -22.19
C ILE A 277 26.65 -5.36 -21.54
N LYS A 278 26.29 -4.60 -20.49
CA LYS A 278 27.25 -3.91 -19.65
C LYS A 278 27.87 -4.88 -18.66
N GLU A 279 29.19 -4.78 -18.50
CA GLU A 279 30.00 -5.62 -17.62
C GLU A 279 31.00 -4.77 -16.85
N LEU A 280 31.37 -5.21 -15.65
CA LEU A 280 32.38 -4.55 -14.82
C LEU A 280 33.75 -4.69 -15.47
N THR A 281 34.22 -3.60 -16.09
CA THR A 281 35.41 -3.58 -16.93
C THR A 281 36.51 -2.71 -16.33
N ASP A 282 37.74 -3.21 -16.33
CA ASP A 282 38.94 -2.41 -16.03
C ASP A 282 39.28 -1.53 -17.24
N LEU A 283 39.04 -0.22 -17.12
CA LEU A 283 39.31 0.73 -18.22
C LEU A 283 40.78 0.95 -18.49
N ASN A 284 41.67 0.78 -17.50
CA ASN A 284 43.10 0.97 -17.68
C ASN A 284 43.68 -0.18 -18.52
N ALA A 285 43.30 -1.42 -18.18
CA ALA A 285 43.67 -2.60 -18.95
C ALA A 285 43.14 -2.51 -20.39
N LEU A 286 41.88 -2.09 -20.55
CA LEU A 286 41.26 -1.90 -21.86
C LEU A 286 42.02 -0.84 -22.69
N ALA A 287 42.34 0.30 -22.10
CA ALA A 287 43.04 1.39 -22.77
C ALA A 287 44.46 0.98 -23.22
N ASP A 288 45.22 0.27 -22.36
CA ASP A 288 46.55 -0.24 -22.69
C ASP A 288 46.51 -1.29 -23.82
N GLU A 289 45.54 -2.22 -23.76
CA GLU A 289 45.35 -3.24 -24.79
C GLU A 289 45.11 -2.60 -26.17
N TYR A 290 44.15 -1.67 -26.25
CA TYR A 290 43.81 -1.01 -27.51
C TYR A 290 44.91 -0.06 -28.00
N LEU A 291 45.69 0.55 -27.10
CA LEU A 291 46.88 1.33 -27.46
C LEU A 291 47.92 0.47 -28.19
N ARG A 292 48.26 -0.69 -27.60
CA ARG A 292 49.20 -1.64 -28.21
C ARG A 292 48.66 -2.21 -29.51
N LEU A 293 47.37 -2.55 -29.55
CA LEU A 293 46.71 -3.08 -30.74
C LEU A 293 46.77 -2.09 -31.91
N ALA A 294 46.46 -0.82 -31.65
CA ALA A 294 46.53 0.24 -32.65
C ALA A 294 47.96 0.43 -33.18
N TYR A 295 48.94 0.47 -32.28
CA TYR A 295 50.35 0.61 -32.63
C TYR A 295 50.85 -0.54 -33.51
N HIS A 296 50.61 -1.79 -33.10
CA HIS A 296 51.00 -2.97 -33.88
C HIS A 296 50.25 -3.06 -35.21
N GLY A 297 48.97 -2.68 -35.23
CA GLY A 297 48.17 -2.64 -36.45
C GLY A 297 48.72 -1.68 -37.51
N LEU A 298 49.20 -0.50 -37.09
CA LEU A 298 49.86 0.45 -37.99
C LEU A 298 51.24 -0.03 -38.44
N ARG A 299 52.04 -0.55 -37.51
CA ARG A 299 53.39 -1.06 -37.82
C ARG A 299 53.37 -2.29 -38.74
N ALA A 300 52.31 -3.10 -38.69
CA ALA A 300 52.12 -4.22 -39.61
C ALA A 300 51.84 -3.76 -41.05
N LYS A 301 51.20 -2.59 -41.22
CA LYS A 301 50.95 -1.98 -42.54
C LYS A 301 52.17 -1.22 -43.06
N ASP A 302 52.85 -0.49 -42.17
CA ASP A 302 54.05 0.29 -42.47
C ASP A 302 55.15 -0.06 -41.48
N LYS A 303 56.13 -0.86 -41.90
CA LYS A 303 57.25 -1.30 -41.04
C LYS A 303 58.14 -0.13 -40.59
N SER A 304 58.10 1.01 -41.29
CA SER A 304 58.87 2.21 -40.95
C SER A 304 58.21 3.07 -39.89
N PHE A 305 56.92 2.83 -39.62
CA PHE A 305 56.16 3.55 -38.60
C PHE A 305 56.75 3.28 -37.20
N ASN A 306 57.03 4.36 -36.48
CA ASN A 306 57.46 4.33 -35.09
C ASN A 306 56.98 5.60 -34.38
N ALA A 307 56.38 5.41 -33.21
CA ALA A 307 55.82 6.48 -32.38
C ALA A 307 56.02 6.11 -30.90
N THR A 308 56.34 7.12 -30.09
CA THR A 308 56.48 6.97 -28.65
C THR A 308 55.10 6.93 -27.99
N MET A 309 54.88 5.89 -27.19
CA MET A 309 53.64 5.69 -26.45
C MET A 309 53.88 6.08 -24.99
N LYS A 310 53.03 6.96 -24.45
CA LYS A 310 53.05 7.34 -23.03
C LYS A 310 51.73 6.96 -22.39
N THR A 311 51.78 6.40 -21.19
CA THR A 311 50.59 6.06 -20.41
C THR A 311 50.65 6.68 -19.03
N ASP A 312 49.51 7.15 -18.54
CA ASP A 312 49.35 7.68 -17.18
C ASP A 312 47.97 7.26 -16.64
N PHE A 313 47.93 6.14 -15.94
CA PHE A 313 46.69 5.51 -15.52
C PHE A 313 46.45 5.68 -14.02
N ASP A 314 45.26 6.16 -13.66
CA ASP A 314 44.85 6.25 -12.26
C ASP A 314 44.39 4.87 -11.77
N GLU A 315 45.19 4.25 -10.90
CA GLU A 315 44.93 2.92 -10.32
C GLU A 315 43.68 2.90 -9.42
N ASN A 316 43.17 4.06 -8.98
CA ASN A 316 42.02 4.13 -8.07
C ASN A 316 40.66 4.00 -8.78
N ILE A 317 40.64 3.97 -10.10
CA ILE A 317 39.42 3.91 -10.92
C ILE A 317 38.59 2.67 -10.59
N GLY A 318 39.22 1.49 -10.51
CA GLY A 318 38.53 0.20 -10.35
C GLY A 318 37.75 -0.21 -11.61
N ASN A 319 36.77 -1.11 -11.46
CA ASN A 319 35.95 -1.55 -12.57
C ASN A 319 34.71 -0.67 -12.75
N ILE A 320 34.37 -0.35 -14.00
CA ILE A 320 33.18 0.45 -14.34
C ILE A 320 32.24 -0.36 -15.22
N ASN A 321 30.94 -0.15 -15.04
CA ASN A 321 29.89 -0.87 -15.73
C ASN A 321 29.66 -0.32 -17.15
N VAL A 322 30.38 -0.84 -18.14
CA VAL A 322 30.35 -0.41 -19.55
C VAL A 322 30.18 -1.60 -20.48
N VAL A 323 29.89 -1.37 -21.76
CA VAL A 323 30.00 -2.41 -22.80
C VAL A 323 31.46 -2.40 -23.29
N PRO A 324 32.31 -3.39 -22.93
CA PRO A 324 33.75 -3.34 -23.22
C PRO A 324 34.06 -3.19 -24.71
N GLN A 325 33.27 -3.85 -25.56
CA GLN A 325 33.46 -3.81 -27.01
C GLN A 325 33.19 -2.41 -27.58
N ASP A 326 32.18 -1.71 -27.06
CA ASP A 326 31.82 -0.37 -27.54
C ASP A 326 32.87 0.65 -27.11
N ILE A 327 33.25 0.64 -25.82
CA ILE A 327 34.31 1.53 -25.32
C ILE A 327 35.66 1.22 -25.98
N GLY A 328 35.97 -0.07 -26.18
CA GLY A 328 37.16 -0.49 -26.91
C GLY A 328 37.21 0.05 -28.34
N ARG A 329 36.08 0.05 -29.06
CA ARG A 329 35.98 0.66 -30.40
C ARG A 329 36.22 2.17 -30.39
N VAL A 330 35.71 2.88 -29.39
CA VAL A 330 35.95 4.32 -29.21
C VAL A 330 37.45 4.56 -29.02
N ILE A 331 38.06 3.90 -28.04
CA ILE A 331 39.48 4.04 -27.71
C ILE A 331 40.34 3.73 -28.93
N LEU A 332 40.08 2.61 -29.60
CA LEU A 332 40.80 2.22 -30.81
C LEU A 332 40.69 3.27 -31.92
N ASN A 333 39.50 3.83 -32.16
CA ASN A 333 39.32 4.88 -33.17
C ASN A 333 40.11 6.14 -32.85
N LEU A 334 40.07 6.59 -31.59
CA LEU A 334 40.80 7.79 -31.17
C LEU A 334 42.32 7.59 -31.28
N ILE A 335 42.83 6.44 -30.82
CA ILE A 335 44.27 6.13 -30.87
C ILE A 335 44.76 5.95 -32.30
N THR A 336 43.98 5.27 -33.16
CA THR A 336 44.38 5.14 -34.58
C THR A 336 44.37 6.48 -35.32
N ASN A 337 43.45 7.38 -34.97
CA ASN A 337 43.48 8.76 -35.48
C ASN A 337 44.69 9.54 -34.95
N ALA A 338 44.99 9.44 -33.65
CA ALA A 338 46.16 10.07 -33.02
C ALA A 338 47.48 9.63 -33.68
N PHE A 339 47.67 8.33 -33.89
CA PHE A 339 48.87 7.83 -34.57
C PHE A 339 48.94 8.27 -36.04
N TYR A 340 47.82 8.31 -36.75
CA TYR A 340 47.79 8.76 -38.14
C TYR A 340 48.28 10.21 -38.27
N VAL A 341 47.73 11.13 -37.48
CA VAL A 341 48.13 12.56 -37.55
C VAL A 341 49.55 12.78 -37.04
N ALA A 342 49.99 11.97 -36.07
CA ALA A 342 51.37 12.02 -35.59
C ALA A 342 52.37 11.54 -36.64
N ASP A 343 52.03 10.49 -37.42
CA ASP A 343 52.83 10.00 -38.54
C ASP A 343 52.87 10.99 -39.71
N GLU A 344 51.72 11.56 -40.05
CA GLU A 344 51.58 12.55 -41.12
C GLU A 344 52.50 13.76 -40.89
N LYS A 345 52.54 14.29 -39.66
CA LYS A 345 53.43 15.38 -39.26
C LYS A 345 54.92 15.02 -39.36
N LYS A 346 55.28 13.77 -39.10
CA LYS A 346 56.67 13.31 -39.31
C LYS A 346 57.01 13.26 -40.80
N LYS A 347 56.08 12.74 -41.61
CA LYS A 347 56.23 12.64 -43.06
C LYS A 347 56.26 13.99 -43.76
N SER A 348 55.70 15.05 -43.17
CA SER A 348 55.81 16.42 -43.66
C SER A 348 57.18 17.08 -43.43
N GLY A 349 58.15 16.37 -42.83
CA GLY A 349 59.53 16.84 -42.70
C GLY A 349 59.80 17.75 -41.49
N ALA A 350 59.01 17.65 -40.42
CA ALA A 350 59.25 18.42 -39.20
C ALA A 350 60.59 18.03 -38.54
N GLU A 351 61.52 18.99 -38.44
CA GLU A 351 62.81 18.79 -37.77
C GLU A 351 62.64 18.58 -36.26
N ASN A 352 63.42 17.67 -35.67
CA ASN A 352 63.39 17.32 -34.24
C ASN A 352 62.02 16.86 -33.71
N TYR A 353 61.15 16.34 -34.58
CA TYR A 353 59.84 15.85 -34.20
C TYR A 353 59.82 14.34 -33.96
N GLU A 354 59.39 13.94 -32.77
CA GLU A 354 59.14 12.55 -32.41
C GLU A 354 57.63 12.32 -32.25
N PRO A 355 56.98 11.52 -33.13
CA PRO A 355 55.57 11.19 -32.99
C PRO A 355 55.30 10.60 -31.62
N THR A 356 54.38 11.20 -30.87
CA THR A 356 54.04 10.78 -29.52
C THR A 356 52.52 10.72 -29.35
N VAL A 357 52.02 9.58 -28.89
CA VAL A 357 50.62 9.42 -28.48
C VAL A 357 50.59 9.08 -27.00
N SER A 358 49.82 9.83 -26.23
CA SER A 358 49.67 9.66 -24.79
C SER A 358 48.23 9.25 -24.46
N VAL A 359 48.08 8.22 -23.63
CA VAL A 359 46.77 7.81 -23.13
C VAL A 359 46.78 7.90 -21.61
N SER A 360 45.83 8.63 -21.03
CA SER A 360 45.73 8.75 -19.58
C SER A 360 44.32 8.51 -19.08
N THR A 361 44.20 8.06 -17.84
CA THR A 361 42.90 7.89 -17.17
C THR A 361 42.88 8.62 -15.85
N LYS A 362 41.71 9.12 -15.44
CA LYS A 362 41.57 9.83 -14.17
C LYS A 362 40.22 9.56 -13.53
N LYS A 363 40.23 9.22 -12.24
CA LYS A 363 39.01 9.16 -11.45
C LYS A 363 38.58 10.56 -11.02
N LEU A 364 37.33 10.88 -11.30
CA LEU A 364 36.61 12.01 -10.70
C LEU A 364 35.60 11.48 -9.68
N VAL A 365 34.86 12.37 -9.02
CA VAL A 365 33.92 12.01 -7.95
C VAL A 365 32.89 10.97 -8.43
N ASP A 366 32.15 11.28 -9.50
CA ASP A 366 31.08 10.40 -10.03
C ASP A 366 31.35 9.97 -11.50
N LYS A 367 32.56 10.23 -11.99
CA LYS A 367 32.93 10.06 -13.41
C LYS A 367 34.35 9.55 -13.54
N VAL A 368 34.65 8.97 -14.69
CA VAL A 368 36.03 8.67 -15.11
C VAL A 368 36.31 9.32 -16.45
N GLU A 369 37.51 9.85 -16.56
CA GLU A 369 38.03 10.42 -17.80
C GLU A 369 39.04 9.48 -18.42
N ILE A 370 38.97 9.30 -19.74
CA ILE A 370 40.02 8.73 -20.57
C ILE A 370 40.45 9.81 -21.56
N ARG A 371 41.74 10.16 -21.58
CA ARG A 371 42.31 11.16 -22.49
C ARG A 371 43.21 10.47 -23.50
N VAL A 372 43.06 10.80 -24.77
CA VAL A 372 43.92 10.37 -25.86
C VAL A 372 44.50 11.62 -26.50
N LYS A 373 45.80 11.84 -26.31
CA LYS A 373 46.52 13.01 -26.77
C LYS A 373 47.54 12.65 -27.84
N ASP A 374 47.58 13.43 -28.91
CA ASP A 374 48.62 13.41 -29.94
C ASP A 374 49.40 14.72 -29.97
N ASN A 375 50.62 14.67 -30.52
CA ASN A 375 51.42 15.85 -30.84
C ASN A 375 51.44 16.16 -32.35
N GLY A 376 50.39 15.77 -33.07
CA GLY A 376 50.24 15.91 -34.52
C GLY A 376 49.94 17.34 -34.97
N ASN A 377 49.23 17.47 -36.09
CA ASN A 377 48.96 18.76 -36.74
C ASN A 377 47.89 19.61 -36.03
N GLY A 378 47.18 19.04 -35.06
CA GLY A 378 46.00 19.69 -34.47
C GLY A 378 44.83 19.81 -35.46
N ILE A 379 43.70 20.32 -34.97
CA ILE A 379 42.47 20.48 -35.77
C ILE A 379 42.21 21.98 -35.97
N PRO A 380 42.10 22.48 -37.22
CA PRO A 380 41.78 23.87 -37.48
C PRO A 380 40.39 24.26 -36.93
N GLN A 381 40.26 25.45 -36.35
CA GLN A 381 39.01 25.91 -35.73
C GLN A 381 37.81 25.90 -36.69
N LYS A 382 38.04 26.13 -37.98
CA LYS A 382 37.00 26.17 -39.03
C LYS A 382 36.25 24.86 -39.23
N VAL A 383 36.86 23.72 -38.85
CA VAL A 383 36.27 22.40 -39.04
C VAL A 383 35.82 21.75 -37.73
N MET A 384 36.03 22.42 -36.59
CA MET A 384 35.74 21.89 -35.25
C MET A 384 34.30 21.38 -35.12
N ASP A 385 33.33 22.18 -35.59
CA ASP A 385 31.92 21.85 -35.48
C ASP A 385 31.50 20.70 -36.40
N LYS A 386 32.36 20.31 -37.35
CA LYS A 386 32.08 19.28 -38.34
C LYS A 386 32.74 17.94 -38.02
N ILE A 387 33.72 17.86 -37.12
CA ILE A 387 34.50 16.64 -36.90
C ILE A 387 33.68 15.44 -36.40
N PHE A 388 32.54 15.70 -35.78
CA PHE A 388 31.60 14.68 -35.31
C PHE A 388 30.46 14.41 -36.30
N GLN A 389 30.38 15.15 -37.41
CA GLN A 389 29.39 14.88 -38.46
C GLN A 389 29.75 13.58 -39.19
N PRO A 390 28.77 12.70 -39.48
CA PRO A 390 29.00 11.52 -40.29
C PRO A 390 29.66 11.87 -41.64
N PHE A 391 30.58 11.02 -42.09
CA PHE A 391 31.33 11.14 -43.36
C PHE A 391 32.32 12.31 -43.45
N PHE A 392 32.42 13.15 -42.41
CA PHE A 392 33.44 14.20 -42.39
C PHE A 392 34.84 13.61 -42.19
N THR A 393 35.75 13.87 -43.13
CA THR A 393 37.16 13.46 -43.04
C THR A 393 38.06 14.45 -43.76
N THR A 394 39.23 14.74 -43.17
CA THR A 394 40.32 15.49 -43.83
C THR A 394 41.37 14.58 -44.46
N LYS A 395 41.32 13.26 -44.17
CA LYS A 395 42.21 12.27 -44.77
C LYS A 395 41.95 12.14 -46.28
N PRO A 396 42.96 11.81 -47.10
CA PRO A 396 42.76 11.54 -48.51
C PRO A 396 41.68 10.49 -48.75
N THR A 397 40.97 10.65 -49.86
CA THR A 397 39.93 9.73 -50.31
C THR A 397 40.41 8.27 -50.30
N GLY A 398 39.60 7.37 -49.72
CA GLY A 398 39.94 5.95 -49.55
C GLY A 398 40.74 5.61 -48.28
N GLN A 399 41.26 6.60 -47.54
CA GLN A 399 41.96 6.39 -46.26
C GLN A 399 41.10 6.72 -45.03
N GLY A 400 40.12 7.61 -45.18
CA GLY A 400 39.19 7.99 -44.12
C GLY A 400 37.74 7.69 -44.50
N THR A 401 37.02 6.99 -43.64
CA THR A 401 35.58 6.76 -43.80
C THR A 401 34.73 7.93 -43.28
N GLY A 402 35.31 8.79 -42.44
CA GLY A 402 34.60 9.88 -41.76
C GLY A 402 33.56 9.42 -40.74
N LEU A 403 33.50 8.13 -40.42
CA LEU A 403 32.51 7.56 -39.49
C LEU A 403 33.07 7.27 -38.10
N GLY A 404 34.39 7.32 -37.94
CA GLY A 404 35.04 6.91 -36.69
C GLY A 404 34.68 7.81 -35.50
N LEU A 405 34.74 9.13 -35.68
CA LEU A 405 34.46 10.11 -34.63
C LEU A 405 32.97 10.26 -34.34
N SER A 406 32.10 10.23 -35.36
CA SER A 406 30.65 10.26 -35.16
C SER A 406 30.16 9.04 -34.38
N LEU A 407 30.60 7.84 -34.76
CA LEU A 407 30.32 6.61 -34.02
C LEU A 407 30.85 6.68 -32.58
N SER A 408 32.06 7.22 -32.40
CA SER A 408 32.65 7.35 -31.07
C SER A 408 31.82 8.26 -30.16
N TYR A 409 31.32 9.37 -30.72
CA TYR A 409 30.43 10.28 -30.03
C TYR A 409 29.11 9.60 -29.63
N ASP A 410 28.47 8.87 -30.55
CA ASP A 410 27.22 8.15 -30.30
C ASP A 410 27.37 7.06 -29.23
N ILE A 411 28.45 6.28 -29.29
CA ILE A 411 28.75 5.24 -28.28
C ILE A 411 28.89 5.87 -26.89
N VAL A 412 29.67 6.95 -26.77
CA VAL A 412 29.92 7.61 -25.49
C VAL A 412 28.62 8.22 -24.95
N LYS A 413 27.80 8.84 -25.80
CA LYS A 413 26.46 9.34 -25.43
C LYS A 413 25.53 8.22 -24.97
N ALA A 414 25.52 7.07 -25.65
CA ALA A 414 24.73 5.91 -25.25
C ALA A 414 25.14 5.33 -23.88
N HIS A 415 26.39 5.56 -23.47
CA HIS A 415 26.90 5.22 -22.14
C HIS A 415 26.61 6.31 -21.08
N GLY A 416 25.86 7.37 -21.42
CA GLY A 416 25.59 8.50 -20.53
C GLY A 416 26.79 9.44 -20.35
N GLY A 417 27.79 9.33 -21.23
CA GLY A 417 29.02 10.08 -21.18
C GLY A 417 29.06 11.30 -22.09
N GLU A 418 30.25 11.88 -22.20
CA GLU A 418 30.56 13.02 -23.06
C GLU A 418 31.93 12.83 -23.72
N LEU A 419 32.03 13.12 -25.02
CA LEU A 419 33.29 13.12 -25.77
C LEU A 419 33.66 14.57 -26.11
N LYS A 420 34.81 15.05 -25.61
CA LYS A 420 35.32 16.41 -25.85
C LYS A 420 36.62 16.36 -26.65
N VAL A 421 36.96 17.50 -27.23
CA VAL A 421 38.25 17.71 -27.90
C VAL A 421 38.86 19.03 -27.44
N GLU A 422 40.14 18.98 -27.09
CA GLU A 422 40.99 20.13 -26.80
C GLU A 422 42.13 20.11 -27.82
N THR A 423 42.27 21.14 -28.65
CA THR A 423 43.24 21.10 -29.76
C THR A 423 43.72 22.49 -30.12
N LYS A 424 44.96 22.55 -30.61
CA LYS A 424 45.57 23.76 -31.11
C LYS A 424 46.29 23.44 -32.40
N GLU A 425 45.99 24.22 -33.43
CA GLU A 425 46.56 24.06 -34.77
C GLU A 425 48.10 24.12 -34.71
N GLY A 426 48.76 23.10 -35.26
CA GLY A 426 50.21 22.91 -35.23
C GLY A 426 50.77 22.20 -33.99
N GLU A 427 50.01 22.10 -32.89
CA GLU A 427 50.51 21.58 -31.60
C GLU A 427 49.96 20.19 -31.22
N GLY A 428 48.81 19.80 -31.77
CA GLY A 428 48.20 18.49 -31.56
C GLY A 428 46.77 18.56 -31.05
N SER A 429 46.20 17.40 -30.72
CA SER A 429 44.83 17.28 -30.21
C SER A 429 44.76 16.35 -29.00
N GLU A 430 43.82 16.59 -28.11
CA GLU A 430 43.47 15.75 -26.98
C GLU A 430 41.97 15.48 -27.00
N PHE A 431 41.59 14.21 -27.18
CA PHE A 431 40.22 13.77 -27.05
C PHE A 431 39.98 13.25 -25.64
N VAL A 432 38.91 13.72 -25.00
CA VAL A 432 38.56 13.39 -23.62
C VAL A 432 37.22 12.68 -23.60
N ILE A 433 37.23 11.39 -23.27
CA ILE A 433 36.04 10.58 -23.01
C ILE A 433 35.70 10.71 -21.53
N VAL A 434 34.47 11.10 -21.21
CA VAL A 434 33.98 11.19 -19.83
C VAL A 434 32.84 10.20 -19.66
N LEU A 435 32.96 9.24 -18.74
CA LEU A 435 31.96 8.21 -18.47
C LEU A 435 31.48 8.30 -17.01
N PRO A 436 30.19 8.05 -16.73
CA PRO A 436 29.68 7.94 -15.36
C PRO A 436 30.17 6.63 -14.69
N VAL A 437 30.42 6.68 -13.38
CA VAL A 437 30.84 5.51 -12.57
C VAL A 437 29.63 4.67 -12.08
N VAL A 438 28.41 5.14 -12.37
CA VAL A 438 27.14 4.66 -11.78
C VAL A 438 26.76 3.25 -12.24
#